data_AF-C4M204-F1
#
_entry.id   AF-C4M204-F1
#
_cell.length_a   1.000
_cell.length_b   1.000
_cell.length_c   1.000
_cell.angle_alpha   90.00
_cell.angle_beta   90.00
_cell.angle_gamma   90.00
#
_symmetry.space_group_name_H-M   'P 1'
#
loop_
_entity.id
_entity.type
_entity.pdbx_description
1 polymer ?
#
loop_
_entity_poly.entity_id
_entity_poly.type
_entity_poly.pdbx_seq_one_letter_code
_entity_poly.pdbx_strand_id
1 'polypeptide(L)'
;MKKVKVDLKSFEVGECSMLLSLLGEEENKNTFASNIPPEQNNEKKYSASDKRKDIADINRRYTFRLKALNVALNTTFREWKDLESRGFDTKEVQSRWSILNEEYRISKRRASLEIYELVQPLYRKAYGNDGVHDLHGQGIKSGSLVFIVSTILDNEKNFIDPKNKNIVFDIGDENDGEWHMQAVCAITVWLKERNYNFWMNETKRFVFVKIN
;
A
#
# COMPACT_ATOMS: atom_id res chain seq x y z
N MET A 1 -24.15 -20.54 10.78
CA MET A 1 -23.72 -19.89 9.52
C MET A 1 -23.13 -20.94 8.60
N LYS A 2 -23.71 -21.17 7.41
CA LYS A 2 -23.16 -22.09 6.40
C LYS A 2 -21.91 -21.46 5.78
N LYS A 3 -20.78 -22.19 5.75
CA LYS A 3 -19.57 -21.78 5.02
C LYS A 3 -19.86 -21.91 3.52
N VAL A 4 -19.93 -20.78 2.83
CA VAL A 4 -20.01 -20.74 1.36
C VAL A 4 -18.59 -20.99 0.83
N LYS A 5 -18.45 -22.02 0.00
CA LYS A 5 -17.21 -22.35 -0.71
C LYS A 5 -17.18 -21.48 -1.97
N VAL A 6 -16.32 -20.48 -1.99
CA VAL A 6 -16.15 -19.59 -3.16
C VAL A 6 -15.29 -20.33 -4.18
N ASP A 7 -15.85 -20.61 -5.34
CA ASP A 7 -15.16 -21.20 -6.48
C ASP A 7 -14.43 -20.08 -7.25
N LEU A 8 -13.10 -20.18 -7.36
CA LEU A 8 -12.23 -19.11 -7.88
C LEU A 8 -12.13 -19.09 -9.42
N LYS A 9 -12.88 -19.95 -10.12
CA LYS A 9 -12.81 -20.07 -11.59
C LYS A 9 -13.67 -19.05 -12.36
N SER A 10 -14.43 -18.20 -11.69
CA SER A 10 -15.40 -17.30 -12.34
C SER A 10 -15.20 -15.80 -12.10
N PHE A 11 -14.02 -15.36 -11.66
CA PHE A 11 -13.74 -13.92 -11.53
C PHE A 11 -13.50 -13.29 -12.91
N GLU A 12 -14.60 -12.92 -13.58
CA GLU A 12 -14.55 -12.10 -14.78
C GLU A 12 -14.17 -10.65 -14.45
N VAL A 13 -13.35 -10.07 -15.32
CA VAL A 13 -12.69 -8.76 -15.24
C VAL A 13 -13.63 -7.57 -14.94
N GLY A 14 -14.94 -7.77 -15.05
CA GLY A 14 -15.97 -6.75 -14.80
C GLY A 14 -16.16 -6.31 -13.34
N GLU A 15 -15.81 -7.14 -12.35
CA GLU A 15 -16.09 -6.81 -10.94
C GLU A 15 -14.98 -5.99 -10.24
N CYS A 16 -13.76 -5.95 -10.79
CA CYS A 16 -12.66 -5.13 -10.26
C CYS A 16 -12.69 -3.66 -10.72
N SER A 17 -13.40 -3.36 -11.82
CA SER A 17 -13.39 -2.04 -12.47
C SER A 17 -14.01 -0.92 -11.60
N MET A 18 -14.99 -1.23 -10.74
CA MET A 18 -15.61 -0.23 -9.86
C MET A 18 -14.71 0.25 -8.70
N LEU A 19 -13.65 -0.49 -8.36
CA LEU A 19 -12.75 -0.12 -7.26
C LEU A 19 -11.68 0.90 -7.68
N LEU A 20 -11.41 1.02 -8.99
CA LEU A 20 -10.31 1.80 -9.53
C LEU A 20 -10.74 3.21 -9.99
N SER A 21 -12.03 3.44 -10.28
CA SER A 21 -12.56 4.76 -10.67
C SER A 21 -12.59 5.78 -9.52
N LEU A 22 -12.44 5.34 -8.27
CA LEU A 22 -12.33 6.20 -7.08
C LEU A 22 -10.90 6.68 -6.78
N LEU A 23 -9.91 6.35 -7.62
CA LEU A 23 -8.48 6.59 -7.37
C LEU A 23 -7.93 7.88 -8.02
N GLY A 24 -8.74 8.95 -8.07
CA GLY A 24 -8.34 10.26 -8.58
C GLY A 24 -6.90 10.65 -8.21
N GLU A 25 -6.14 10.92 -9.27
CA GLU A 25 -4.74 11.33 -9.30
C GLU A 25 -4.61 12.75 -8.74
N GLU A 26 -3.75 12.94 -7.74
CA GLU A 26 -3.15 14.24 -7.46
C GLU A 26 -1.64 14.05 -7.23
N GLU A 27 -0.86 14.68 -8.10
CA GLU A 27 0.59 14.81 -7.99
C GLU A 27 0.95 15.50 -6.67
N ASN A 28 1.72 14.83 -5.81
CA ASN A 28 2.29 15.48 -4.64
C ASN A 28 3.80 15.65 -4.80
N LYS A 29 4.20 16.88 -5.17
CA LYS A 29 5.56 17.39 -4.96
C LYS A 29 5.73 17.72 -3.48
N ASN A 30 6.35 16.84 -2.71
CA ASN A 30 6.96 17.21 -1.42
C ASN A 30 8.13 16.27 -1.11
N THR A 31 9.32 16.74 -1.47
CA THR A 31 10.62 16.22 -1.06
C THR A 31 10.90 16.62 0.38
N PHE A 32 10.78 15.68 1.32
CA PHE A 32 11.39 15.85 2.65
C PHE A 32 12.73 15.13 2.68
N ALA A 33 13.79 15.93 2.57
CA ALA A 33 15.17 15.49 2.68
C ALA A 33 15.54 15.24 4.15
N SER A 34 16.02 14.03 4.43
CA SER A 34 17.14 13.81 5.35
C SER A 34 18.01 12.71 4.74
N ASN A 35 19.06 13.14 4.03
CA ASN A 35 20.02 12.29 3.31
C ASN A 35 21.13 11.72 4.22
N ILE A 36 20.92 11.66 5.54
CA ILE A 36 21.93 11.14 6.46
C ILE A 36 21.48 9.76 6.95
N PRO A 37 22.09 8.65 6.45
CA PRO A 37 21.96 7.37 7.09
C PRO A 37 22.48 7.49 8.53
N PRO A 38 21.78 6.95 9.55
CA PRO A 38 22.30 6.96 10.91
C PRO A 38 23.67 6.27 10.94
N GLU A 39 24.64 6.92 11.60
CA GLU A 39 26.05 6.52 11.68
C GLU A 39 26.22 5.05 12.06
N GLN A 40 27.10 4.37 11.33
CA GLN A 40 27.53 3.00 11.62
C GLN A 40 28.50 3.02 12.80
N ASN A 41 28.02 2.55 13.96
CA ASN A 41 28.89 2.07 15.03
C ASN A 41 28.92 0.53 14.99
N ASN A 42 30.13 -0.01 15.13
CA ASN A 42 30.49 -1.40 14.87
C ASN A 42 29.63 -2.43 15.62
N GLU A 43 28.96 -3.25 14.80
CA GLU A 43 28.82 -4.71 14.88
C GLU A 43 27.91 -5.33 15.95
N LYS A 44 26.62 -5.02 15.85
CA LYS A 44 25.60 -6.09 15.86
C LYS A 44 25.12 -6.28 14.42
N LYS A 45 25.30 -7.48 13.84
CA LYS A 45 24.71 -7.82 12.54
C LYS A 45 23.20 -7.63 12.66
N TYR A 46 22.63 -6.71 11.88
CA TYR A 46 21.20 -6.42 11.91
C TYR A 46 20.43 -7.69 11.57
N SER A 47 19.83 -8.31 12.58
CA SER A 47 19.26 -9.65 12.44
C SER A 47 17.83 -9.58 11.91
N ALA A 48 17.31 -10.72 11.41
CA ALA A 48 15.89 -10.84 11.08
C ALA A 48 14.97 -10.54 12.29
N SER A 49 15.46 -10.74 13.53
CA SER A 49 14.73 -10.40 14.74
C SER A 49 14.70 -8.90 15.00
N ASP A 50 15.83 -8.20 14.83
CA ASP A 50 15.90 -6.74 14.95
C ASP A 50 15.00 -6.06 13.91
N LYS A 51 15.04 -6.57 12.65
CA LYS A 51 14.13 -6.16 11.57
C LYS A 51 12.65 -6.25 11.98
N ARG A 52 12.23 -7.39 12.53
CA ARG A 52 10.83 -7.59 12.95
C ARG A 52 10.41 -6.62 14.05
N LYS A 53 11.29 -6.36 15.02
CA LYS A 53 11.02 -5.40 16.10
C LYS A 53 10.85 -3.99 15.57
N ASP A 54 11.77 -3.54 14.73
CA ASP A 54 11.74 -2.17 14.18
C ASP A 54 10.52 -1.98 13.26
N ILE A 55 10.20 -2.96 12.41
CA ILE A 55 8.97 -2.96 11.59
C ILE A 55 7.72 -2.87 12.48
N ALA A 56 7.67 -3.63 13.58
CA ALA A 56 6.54 -3.58 14.50
C ALA A 56 6.40 -2.20 15.18
N ASP A 57 7.51 -1.59 15.60
CA ASP A 57 7.53 -0.26 16.20
C ASP A 57 7.12 0.84 15.21
N ILE A 58 7.59 0.76 13.95
CA ILE A 58 7.16 1.62 12.85
C ILE A 58 5.64 1.51 12.68
N ASN A 59 5.13 0.29 12.44
CA ASN A 59 3.69 0.04 12.25
C ASN A 59 2.84 0.56 13.42
N ARG A 60 3.33 0.43 14.66
CA ARG A 60 2.62 0.89 15.86
C ARG A 60 2.44 2.41 15.86
N ARG A 61 3.47 3.17 15.50
CA ARG A 61 3.42 4.65 15.44
C ARG A 61 2.35 5.14 14.46
N TYR A 62 2.28 4.54 13.27
CA TYR A 62 1.30 4.90 12.25
C TYR A 62 -0.13 4.44 12.59
N THR A 63 -0.26 3.29 13.25
CA THR A 63 -1.55 2.80 13.74
C THR A 63 -2.18 3.81 14.72
N PHE A 64 -1.38 4.41 15.62
CA PHE A 64 -1.89 5.43 16.54
C PHE A 64 -2.39 6.69 15.83
N ARG A 65 -1.66 7.18 14.82
CA ARG A 65 -2.05 8.37 14.05
C ARG A 65 -3.37 8.16 13.29
N LEU A 66 -3.54 7.01 12.64
CA LEU A 66 -4.77 6.68 11.91
C LEU A 66 -5.97 6.39 12.83
N LYS A 67 -5.72 5.97 14.07
CA LYS A 67 -6.79 5.61 15.02
C LYS A 67 -7.69 6.79 15.35
N ALA A 68 -7.12 7.98 15.59
CA ALA A 68 -7.91 9.16 15.93
C ALA A 68 -8.85 9.56 14.79
N LEU A 69 -8.33 9.60 13.56
CA LEU A 69 -9.12 9.92 12.36
C LEU A 69 -10.20 8.88 12.08
N ASN A 70 -9.89 7.59 12.28
CA ASN A 70 -10.88 6.53 12.16
C ASN A 70 -12.00 6.66 13.21
N VAL A 71 -11.68 7.08 14.43
CA VAL A 71 -12.70 7.33 15.48
C VAL A 71 -13.61 8.49 15.08
N ALA A 72 -13.04 9.60 14.60
CA ALA A 72 -13.81 10.74 14.11
C ALA A 72 -14.75 10.34 12.95
N LEU A 73 -14.20 9.68 11.92
CA LEU A 73 -14.97 9.19 10.76
C LEU A 73 -16.16 8.31 11.17
N ASN A 74 -15.93 7.32 12.03
CA ASN A 74 -16.99 6.40 12.47
C ASN A 74 -18.02 7.08 13.38
N THR A 75 -17.60 8.10 14.13
CA THR A 75 -18.51 8.87 14.99
C THR A 75 -19.45 9.70 14.12
N THR A 76 -18.92 10.43 13.14
CA THR A 76 -19.72 11.21 12.18
C THR A 76 -20.61 10.32 11.32
N PHE A 77 -20.16 9.11 10.95
CA PHE A 77 -21.02 8.15 10.25
C PHE A 77 -22.23 7.73 11.09
N ARG A 78 -22.01 7.43 12.38
CA ARG A 78 -23.09 7.04 13.29
C ARG A 78 -24.05 8.19 13.54
N GLU A 79 -23.55 9.40 13.71
CA GLU A 79 -24.35 10.62 13.83
C GLU A 79 -25.24 10.80 12.59
N TRP A 80 -24.67 10.68 11.39
CA TRP A 80 -25.44 10.73 10.15
C TRP A 80 -26.55 9.69 10.13
N LYS A 81 -26.23 8.43 10.43
CA LYS A 81 -27.22 7.34 10.41
C LYS A 81 -28.31 7.47 11.47
N ASP A 82 -27.99 8.02 12.65
CA ASP A 82 -28.99 8.35 13.67
C ASP A 82 -29.96 9.43 13.18
N LEU A 83 -29.43 10.54 12.67
CA LEU A 83 -30.24 11.66 12.17
C LEU A 83 -31.11 11.26 10.98
N GLU A 84 -30.56 10.46 10.05
CA GLU A 84 -31.28 9.88 8.91
C GLU A 84 -32.45 9.02 9.39
N SER A 85 -32.22 8.15 10.39
CA SER A 85 -33.26 7.28 10.95
C SER A 85 -34.40 8.04 11.65
N ARG A 86 -34.12 9.26 12.11
CA ARG A 86 -35.05 10.15 12.80
C ARG A 86 -35.71 11.18 11.87
N GLY A 87 -35.40 11.15 10.57
CA GLY A 87 -36.00 12.03 9.56
C GLY A 87 -35.52 13.49 9.62
N PHE A 88 -34.35 13.76 10.20
CA PHE A 88 -33.75 15.09 10.21
C PHE A 88 -32.98 15.38 8.90
N ASP A 89 -32.72 16.67 8.62
CA ASP A 89 -31.79 17.06 7.55
C ASP A 89 -30.37 16.61 7.90
N THR A 90 -29.74 15.88 6.98
CA THR A 90 -28.41 15.28 7.19
C THR A 90 -27.32 15.88 6.29
N LYS A 91 -27.62 16.89 5.48
CA LYS A 91 -26.66 17.42 4.47
C LYS A 91 -25.32 17.81 5.06
N GLU A 92 -25.33 18.52 6.19
CA GLU A 92 -24.10 18.98 6.84
C GLU A 92 -23.26 17.81 7.39
N VAL A 93 -23.89 16.86 8.08
CA VAL A 93 -23.19 15.70 8.67
C VAL A 93 -22.69 14.74 7.60
N GLN A 94 -23.45 14.54 6.52
CA GLN A 94 -23.01 13.77 5.36
C GLN A 94 -21.80 14.42 4.68
N SER A 95 -21.80 15.75 4.50
CA SER A 95 -20.66 16.50 3.95
C SER A 95 -19.40 16.34 4.83
N ARG A 96 -19.55 16.53 6.16
CA ARG A 96 -18.46 16.31 7.13
C ARG A 96 -17.92 14.89 7.08
N TRP A 97 -18.79 13.88 7.00
CA TRP A 97 -18.36 12.48 6.85
C TRP A 97 -17.58 12.26 5.56
N SER A 98 -18.04 12.82 4.43
CA SER A 98 -17.37 12.70 3.14
C SER A 98 -15.96 13.28 3.17
N ILE A 99 -15.79 14.46 3.78
CA ILE A 99 -14.47 15.11 3.95
C ILE A 99 -13.56 14.22 4.81
N LEU A 100 -14.03 13.77 5.98
CA LEU A 100 -13.27 12.91 6.88
C LEU A 100 -12.89 11.57 6.22
N ASN A 101 -13.77 11.02 5.39
CA ASN A 101 -13.52 9.77 4.67
C ASN A 101 -12.36 9.93 3.68
N GLU A 102 -12.34 11.05 2.96
CA GLU A 102 -11.27 11.36 2.02
C GLU A 102 -9.95 11.63 2.74
N GLU A 103 -9.96 12.42 3.81
CA GLU A 103 -8.78 12.63 4.66
C GLU A 103 -8.23 11.32 5.23
N TYR A 104 -9.12 10.41 5.64
CA TYR A 104 -8.75 9.09 6.13
C TYR A 104 -8.08 8.25 5.04
N ARG A 105 -8.64 8.24 3.83
CA ARG A 105 -8.09 7.54 2.66
C ARG A 105 -6.69 8.05 2.30
N ILE A 106 -6.52 9.37 2.21
CA ILE A 106 -5.23 10.01 1.91
C ILE A 106 -4.21 9.70 3.01
N SER A 107 -4.59 9.85 4.27
CA SER A 107 -3.71 9.59 5.41
C SER A 107 -3.26 8.14 5.48
N LYS A 108 -4.15 7.20 5.16
CA LYS A 108 -3.86 5.77 5.12
C LYS A 108 -2.84 5.42 4.02
N ARG A 109 -2.94 6.06 2.85
CA ARG A 109 -1.97 5.92 1.76
C ARG A 109 -0.61 6.49 2.11
N ARG A 110 -0.57 7.73 2.61
CA ARG A 110 0.66 8.39 3.06
C ARG A 110 1.37 7.56 4.13
N ALA A 111 0.64 7.10 5.14
CA ALA A 111 1.19 6.21 6.15
C ALA A 111 1.75 4.92 5.56
N SER A 112 1.06 4.30 4.60
CA SER A 112 1.54 3.05 3.96
C SER A 112 2.84 3.28 3.17
N LEU A 113 2.95 4.42 2.48
CA LEU A 113 4.17 4.80 1.75
C LEU A 113 5.33 5.10 2.71
N GLU A 114 5.10 5.91 3.75
CA GLU A 114 6.12 6.23 4.75
C GLU A 114 6.62 4.96 5.48
N ILE A 115 5.71 4.03 5.82
CA ILE A 115 6.10 2.73 6.38
C ILE A 115 7.01 1.99 5.40
N TYR A 116 6.62 1.89 4.13
CA TYR A 116 7.45 1.26 3.11
C TYR A 116 8.84 1.92 3.01
N GLU A 117 8.92 3.25 2.96
CA GLU A 117 10.18 4.00 2.87
C GLU A 117 11.09 3.79 4.09
N LEU A 118 10.50 3.61 5.28
CA LEU A 118 11.24 3.31 6.50
C LEU A 118 11.67 1.84 6.59
N VAL A 119 10.88 0.91 6.04
CA VAL A 119 11.15 -0.53 6.09
C VAL A 119 12.13 -0.98 5.00
N GLN A 120 12.07 -0.39 3.81
CA GLN A 120 12.91 -0.76 2.68
C GLN A 120 14.43 -0.71 2.98
N PRO A 121 14.98 0.29 3.68
CA PRO A 121 16.38 0.29 4.09
C PRO A 121 16.73 -0.83 5.08
N LEU A 122 15.79 -1.22 5.95
CA LEU A 122 15.99 -2.32 6.90
C LEU A 122 16.06 -3.65 6.17
N TYR A 123 15.26 -3.81 5.11
CA TYR A 123 15.34 -4.96 4.21
C TYR A 123 16.70 -5.03 3.51
N ARG A 124 17.15 -3.93 2.90
CA ARG A 124 18.48 -3.86 2.27
C ARG A 124 19.60 -4.24 3.23
N LYS A 125 19.57 -3.72 4.46
CA LYS A 125 20.55 -4.06 5.50
C LYS A 125 20.54 -5.54 5.89
N ALA A 126 19.37 -6.16 5.95
CA ALA A 126 19.23 -7.55 6.38
C ALA A 126 19.59 -8.57 5.28
N TYR A 127 19.30 -8.27 4.01
CA TYR A 127 19.40 -9.23 2.90
C TYR A 127 20.39 -8.84 1.79
N GLY A 128 20.98 -7.65 1.84
CA GLY A 128 22.00 -7.20 0.88
C GLY A 128 21.48 -7.03 -0.55
N ASN A 129 20.19 -6.71 -0.72
CA ASN A 129 19.54 -6.69 -2.02
C ASN A 129 19.07 -5.26 -2.40
N ASP A 130 19.96 -4.49 -3.03
CA ASP A 130 19.74 -3.07 -3.30
C ASP A 130 18.75 -2.79 -4.45
N GLY A 131 18.49 -3.79 -5.31
CA GLY A 131 17.66 -3.66 -6.52
C GLY A 131 16.21 -4.16 -6.41
N VAL A 132 15.78 -4.66 -5.24
CA VAL A 132 14.44 -5.23 -5.04
C VAL A 132 13.65 -4.41 -4.03
N HIS A 133 12.43 -4.03 -4.39
CA HIS A 133 11.47 -3.35 -3.52
C HIS A 133 10.66 -4.38 -2.73
N ASP A 134 10.84 -4.42 -1.41
CA ASP A 134 10.12 -5.33 -0.51
C ASP A 134 8.73 -4.76 -0.19
N LEU A 135 7.71 -5.35 -0.82
CA LEU A 135 6.30 -5.06 -0.60
C LEU A 135 5.60 -6.18 0.18
N HIS A 136 6.35 -7.12 0.76
CA HIS A 136 5.78 -8.23 1.53
C HIS A 136 4.94 -7.71 2.70
N GLY A 137 3.62 -7.98 2.62
CA GLY A 137 2.65 -7.51 3.61
C GLY A 137 2.36 -6.01 3.59
N GLN A 138 3.01 -5.25 2.70
CA GLN A 138 2.87 -3.79 2.62
C GLN A 138 1.62 -3.42 1.83
N GLY A 139 0.82 -2.49 2.36
CA GLY A 139 -0.27 -1.89 1.59
C GLY A 139 -1.48 -2.78 1.27
N ILE A 140 -1.43 -4.10 1.48
CA ILE A 140 -2.50 -5.05 1.10
C ILE A 140 -3.77 -4.78 1.91
N LYS A 141 -3.69 -4.88 3.25
CA LYS A 141 -4.83 -4.61 4.15
C LYS A 141 -5.32 -3.17 4.05
N SER A 142 -4.42 -2.25 3.71
CA SER A 142 -4.78 -0.85 3.60
C SER A 142 -5.41 -0.46 2.26
N GLY A 143 -5.33 -1.32 1.23
CA GLY A 143 -5.69 -0.96 -0.15
C GLY A 143 -4.71 0.04 -0.77
N SER A 144 -3.50 0.13 -0.22
CA SER A 144 -2.46 1.07 -0.63
C SER A 144 -1.33 0.42 -1.43
N LEU A 145 -1.35 -0.90 -1.64
CA LEU A 145 -0.27 -1.63 -2.35
C LEU A 145 0.02 -1.00 -3.72
N VAL A 146 -1.02 -0.84 -4.55
CA VAL A 146 -0.87 -0.26 -5.89
C VAL A 146 -0.50 1.22 -5.87
N PHE A 147 -0.86 1.94 -4.80
CA PHE A 147 -0.41 3.31 -4.59
C PHE A 147 1.11 3.37 -4.37
N ILE A 148 1.64 2.50 -3.51
CA ILE A 148 3.09 2.38 -3.28
C ILE A 148 3.81 2.02 -4.59
N VAL A 149 3.29 1.02 -5.33
CA VAL A 149 3.84 0.62 -6.63
C VAL A 149 3.86 1.79 -7.60
N SER A 150 2.75 2.53 -7.75
CA SER A 150 2.68 3.71 -8.61
C SER A 150 3.76 4.71 -8.26
N THR A 151 3.86 5.09 -6.98
CA THR A 151 4.85 6.07 -6.52
C THR A 151 6.28 5.63 -6.80
N ILE A 152 6.60 4.35 -6.61
CA ILE A 152 7.93 3.80 -6.95
C ILE A 152 8.19 3.92 -8.45
N LEU A 153 7.25 3.48 -9.29
CA LEU A 153 7.41 3.53 -10.74
C LEU A 153 7.54 4.96 -11.26
N ASP A 154 6.77 5.91 -10.71
CA ASP A 154 6.80 7.32 -11.10
C ASP A 154 8.11 7.98 -10.67
N ASN A 155 8.61 7.68 -9.47
CA ASN A 155 9.92 8.15 -9.01
C ASN A 155 11.04 7.63 -9.91
N GLU A 156 10.99 6.36 -10.31
CA GLU A 156 12.01 5.72 -11.14
C GLU A 156 12.01 6.24 -12.59
N LYS A 157 10.85 6.60 -13.15
CA LYS A 157 10.74 7.27 -14.46
C LYS A 157 11.42 8.64 -14.49
N ASN A 158 11.50 9.33 -13.35
CA ASN A 158 12.04 10.68 -13.24
C ASN A 158 13.58 10.71 -13.15
N PHE A 159 14.26 9.56 -13.09
CA PHE A 159 15.73 9.50 -13.14
C PHE A 159 16.27 9.59 -14.58
N ILE A 160 17.48 10.14 -14.73
CA ILE A 160 18.08 10.56 -16.02
C ILE A 160 18.40 9.38 -16.96
N ASP A 161 18.44 8.14 -16.44
CA ASP A 161 18.65 6.93 -17.26
C ASP A 161 17.58 5.84 -16.97
N PRO A 162 16.30 6.09 -17.34
CA PRO A 162 15.22 5.15 -17.05
C PRO A 162 15.13 4.03 -18.11
N LYS A 163 15.84 4.18 -19.24
CA LYS A 163 15.68 3.28 -20.40
C LYS A 163 16.23 1.90 -20.08
N ASN A 164 15.35 0.90 -20.14
CA ASN A 164 15.62 -0.52 -19.91
C ASN A 164 15.92 -0.92 -18.46
N LYS A 165 15.54 -0.13 -17.47
CA LYS A 165 15.60 -0.58 -16.07
C LYS A 165 14.42 -1.51 -15.75
N ASN A 166 14.75 -2.68 -15.21
CA ASN A 166 13.76 -3.58 -14.61
C ASN A 166 13.63 -3.24 -13.13
N ILE A 167 12.41 -2.90 -12.71
CA ILE A 167 12.07 -2.74 -11.30
C ILE A 167 11.51 -4.07 -10.81
N VAL A 168 12.00 -4.53 -9.67
CA VAL A 168 11.59 -5.79 -9.08
C VAL A 168 10.86 -5.52 -7.78
N PHE A 169 9.63 -6.01 -7.67
CA PHE A 169 8.85 -6.00 -6.43
C PHE A 169 8.79 -7.41 -5.85
N ASP A 170 9.19 -7.58 -4.59
CA ASP A 170 8.92 -8.79 -3.79
C ASP A 170 7.58 -8.61 -3.08
N ILE A 171 6.57 -9.39 -3.43
CA ILE A 171 5.20 -9.23 -2.91
C ILE A 171 4.80 -10.34 -1.92
N GLY A 172 5.79 -11.07 -1.40
CA GLY A 172 5.57 -12.23 -0.53
C GLY A 172 5.31 -13.51 -1.33
N ASP A 173 5.07 -14.61 -0.63
CA ASP A 173 4.89 -15.93 -1.25
C ASP A 173 3.61 -16.64 -0.78
N GLU A 174 3.36 -17.82 -1.33
CA GLU A 174 2.19 -18.64 -1.03
C GLU A 174 1.97 -18.94 0.47
N ASN A 175 3.02 -18.87 1.31
CA ASN A 175 2.88 -19.06 2.76
C ASN A 175 2.11 -17.92 3.43
N ASP A 176 1.96 -16.77 2.77
CA ASP A 176 1.13 -15.66 3.25
C ASP A 176 -0.37 -15.86 2.98
N GLY A 177 -0.73 -16.96 2.30
CA GLY A 177 -2.10 -17.35 2.04
C GLY A 177 -2.87 -16.31 1.24
N GLU A 178 -4.01 -15.86 1.77
CA GLU A 178 -4.91 -14.92 1.08
C GLU A 178 -4.23 -13.59 0.75
N TRP A 179 -3.27 -13.14 1.57
CA TRP A 179 -2.63 -11.84 1.37
C TRP A 179 -1.75 -11.83 0.13
N HIS A 180 -1.01 -12.91 -0.12
CA HIS A 180 -0.23 -13.05 -1.35
C HIS A 180 -1.14 -13.06 -2.58
N MET A 181 -2.25 -13.80 -2.53
CA MET A 181 -3.23 -13.83 -3.62
C MET A 181 -3.83 -12.44 -3.92
N GLN A 182 -4.16 -11.68 -2.87
CA GLN A 182 -4.65 -10.31 -3.01
C GLN A 182 -3.59 -9.39 -3.62
N ALA A 183 -2.33 -9.52 -3.21
CA ALA A 183 -1.22 -8.73 -3.76
C ALA A 183 -0.99 -9.00 -5.25
N VAL A 184 -0.90 -10.28 -5.62
CA VAL A 184 -0.78 -10.74 -7.01
C VAL A 184 -1.92 -10.18 -7.85
N CYS A 185 -3.16 -10.30 -7.37
CA CYS A 185 -4.35 -9.82 -8.08
C CYS A 185 -4.31 -8.30 -8.28
N ALA A 186 -4.13 -7.54 -7.20
CA ALA A 186 -4.15 -6.09 -7.24
C ALA A 186 -3.07 -5.51 -8.17
N ILE A 187 -1.83 -6.02 -8.09
CA ILE A 187 -0.74 -5.55 -8.94
C ILE A 187 -0.95 -5.96 -10.39
N THR A 188 -1.37 -7.20 -10.66
CA THR A 188 -1.59 -7.68 -12.03
C THR A 188 -2.65 -6.86 -12.74
N VAL A 189 -3.79 -6.60 -12.08
CA VAL A 189 -4.88 -5.80 -12.65
C VAL A 189 -4.40 -4.38 -12.91
N TRP A 190 -3.80 -3.73 -11.90
CA TRP A 190 -3.37 -2.34 -11.99
C TRP A 190 -2.31 -2.09 -13.09
N LEU A 191 -1.34 -3.01 -13.24
CA LEU A 191 -0.31 -2.92 -14.27
C LEU A 191 -0.87 -3.16 -15.68
N LYS A 192 -1.79 -4.12 -15.85
CA LYS A 192 -2.44 -4.40 -17.14
C LYS A 192 -3.26 -3.22 -17.63
N GLU A 193 -4.09 -2.65 -16.77
CA GLU A 193 -4.94 -1.50 -17.11
C GLU A 193 -4.14 -0.27 -17.56
N ARG A 194 -2.91 -0.13 -17.05
CA ARG A 194 -2.00 0.97 -17.39
C ARG A 194 -0.99 0.61 -18.48
N ASN A 195 -1.17 -0.54 -19.14
CA ASN A 195 -0.31 -1.03 -20.22
C ASN A 195 1.19 -1.11 -19.86
N TYR A 196 1.52 -1.43 -18.60
CA TYR A 196 2.91 -1.71 -18.23
C TYR A 196 3.39 -3.02 -18.84
N ASN A 197 4.65 -3.07 -19.26
CA ASN A 197 5.32 -4.32 -19.61
C ASN A 197 5.85 -4.98 -18.33
N PHE A 198 5.27 -6.11 -17.94
CA PHE A 198 5.66 -6.83 -16.73
C PHE A 198 5.56 -8.34 -16.88
N TRP A 199 6.30 -9.05 -16.04
CA TRP A 199 6.19 -10.50 -15.86
C TRP A 199 6.40 -10.86 -14.39
N MET A 200 6.08 -12.10 -14.04
CA MET A 200 6.28 -12.63 -12.69
C MET A 200 7.12 -13.91 -12.76
N ASN A 201 7.81 -14.26 -11.67
CA ASN A 201 8.43 -15.59 -11.55
C ASN A 201 7.36 -16.69 -11.38
N GLU A 202 7.77 -17.95 -11.43
CA GLU A 202 6.86 -19.12 -11.33
C GLU A 202 6.00 -19.10 -10.06
N THR A 203 6.59 -18.70 -8.93
CA THR A 203 5.90 -18.61 -7.63
C THR A 203 5.10 -17.31 -7.46
N LYS A 204 5.11 -16.42 -8.47
CA LYS A 204 4.48 -15.09 -8.43
C LYS A 204 4.91 -14.19 -7.27
N ARG A 205 6.03 -14.52 -6.62
CA ARG A 205 6.63 -13.74 -5.53
C ARG A 205 7.26 -12.45 -6.04
N PHE A 206 7.96 -12.54 -7.16
CA PHE A 206 8.66 -11.41 -7.75
C PHE A 206 7.89 -10.90 -8.97
N VAL A 207 7.57 -9.61 -8.97
CA VAL A 207 6.98 -8.90 -10.10
C VAL A 207 8.06 -8.02 -10.73
N PHE A 208 8.32 -8.22 -12.01
CA PHE A 208 9.30 -7.49 -12.78
C PHE A 208 8.57 -6.51 -13.70
N VAL A 209 8.83 -5.22 -13.56
CA VAL A 209 8.22 -4.17 -14.37
C VAL A 209 9.31 -3.45 -15.16
N LYS A 210 9.16 -3.40 -16.49
CA LYS A 210 10.09 -2.69 -17.36
C LYS A 210 9.60 -1.25 -17.56
N ILE A 211 10.46 -0.28 -17.21
CA ILE A 211 10.23 1.13 -17.56
C ILE A 211 10.81 1.39 -18.96
N ASN A 212 9.99 2.02 -19.81
CA ASN A 212 10.36 2.47 -21.15
C ASN A 212 10.65 3.97 -21.15
#